data_AF-A0AAU8JD19-F1
#
_entry.id   AF-A0AAU8JD19-F1
#
_cell.length_a   1.000
_cell.length_b   1.000
_cell.length_c   1.000
_cell.angle_alpha   90.00
_cell.angle_beta   90.00
_cell.angle_gamma   90.00
#
_symmetry.space_group_name_H-M   'P 1'
#
loop_
_entity.id
_entity.type
_entity.pdbx_description
1 polymer ?
#
loop_
_entity_poly.entity_id
_entity_poly.type
_entity_poly.pdbx_seq_one_letter_code
_entity_poly.pdbx_strand_id
1 'polypeptide(L)'
;MDPEMKPTSEMADVETMDMDVNTDDSGSLSTVASKEESGQQWDNIKNTVVDILSELPDYVGGFFNQYQKPIVTVTLLIAVLVTIKVTFAVVDAVNEIPLLAPIFELVGMGYSIWFVYRYMLRASTRQELWQDINGIKSQYLGAKDE
;
A
#
# COMPACT_ATOMS: atom_id res chain seq x y z
N MET A 1 -52.44 71.71 -23.18
CA MET A 1 -52.78 71.53 -21.75
C MET A 1 -51.50 71.09 -21.04
N ASP A 2 -50.90 72.02 -20.32
CA ASP A 2 -49.80 71.86 -19.32
C ASP A 2 -50.35 71.21 -18.01
N PRO A 3 -49.54 70.82 -16.98
CA PRO A 3 -48.28 71.48 -16.57
C PRO A 3 -47.14 70.63 -15.95
N GLU A 4 -45.94 71.23 -15.98
CA GLU A 4 -44.92 71.32 -14.90
C GLU A 4 -44.39 70.03 -14.24
N MET A 5 -43.07 69.79 -14.15
CA MET A 5 -42.17 70.47 -13.20
C MET A 5 -40.67 70.31 -13.60
N LYS A 6 -39.90 71.40 -13.48
CA LYS A 6 -38.41 71.51 -13.47
C LYS A 6 -37.84 70.96 -12.13
N PRO A 7 -36.52 70.96 -11.78
CA PRO A 7 -35.28 71.42 -12.47
C PRO A 7 -34.03 70.49 -12.35
N THR A 8 -33.01 70.78 -13.15
CA THR A 8 -31.54 70.77 -12.91
C THR A 8 -30.87 69.75 -11.96
N SER A 9 -29.97 68.92 -12.53
CA SER A 9 -28.58 68.60 -12.07
C SER A 9 -28.00 67.60 -13.09
N GLU A 10 -27.07 67.99 -13.97
CA GLU A 10 -25.60 67.99 -13.79
C GLU A 10 -25.01 66.60 -13.48
N MET A 11 -23.91 66.29 -14.17
CA MET A 11 -23.11 65.05 -14.19
C MET A 11 -23.64 64.00 -15.16
N ALA A 12 -22.88 63.41 -16.08
CA ALA A 12 -21.49 63.54 -16.45
C ALA A 12 -21.34 62.96 -17.86
N ASP A 13 -20.35 63.45 -18.57
CA ASP A 13 -19.73 62.87 -19.76
C ASP A 13 -19.66 61.33 -19.67
N VAL A 14 -20.37 60.62 -20.56
CA VAL A 14 -20.21 59.18 -20.75
C VAL A 14 -19.48 59.00 -22.05
N GLU A 15 -18.17 59.24 -21.97
CA GLU A 15 -17.21 58.78 -22.96
C GLU A 15 -17.28 57.25 -23.01
N THR A 16 -17.36 56.73 -24.23
CA THR A 16 -17.49 55.30 -24.53
C THR A 16 -16.37 54.49 -23.87
N MET A 17 -16.74 53.50 -23.05
CA MET A 17 -15.79 52.50 -22.56
C MET A 17 -15.33 51.64 -23.74
N ASP A 18 -14.20 52.00 -24.32
CA ASP A 18 -13.35 51.09 -25.09
C ASP A 18 -12.85 49.99 -24.16
N MET A 19 -13.49 48.81 -24.19
CA MET A 19 -12.82 47.59 -23.72
C MET A 19 -11.92 47.09 -24.84
N ASP A 20 -10.74 47.68 -24.90
CA ASP A 20 -9.55 47.09 -25.51
C ASP A 20 -9.37 45.69 -24.90
N VAL A 21 -9.62 44.65 -25.71
CA VAL A 21 -9.28 43.29 -25.34
C VAL A 21 -7.76 43.24 -25.34
N ASN A 22 -7.17 43.52 -24.17
CA ASN A 22 -5.76 43.32 -23.95
C ASN A 22 -5.46 41.82 -24.05
N THR A 23 -5.02 41.40 -25.24
CA THR A 23 -4.51 40.06 -25.54
C THR A 23 -3.04 39.88 -25.16
N ASP A 24 -2.47 40.70 -24.27
CA ASP A 24 -1.06 40.56 -23.90
C ASP A 24 -0.80 39.58 -22.74
N ASP A 25 -1.83 38.96 -22.16
CA ASP A 25 -1.65 37.88 -21.16
C ASP A 25 -2.27 36.54 -21.60
N SER A 26 -2.32 36.29 -22.92
CA SER A 26 -2.54 34.94 -23.45
C SER A 26 -1.21 34.21 -23.54
N GLY A 27 -1.04 33.28 -22.60
CA GLY A 27 0.17 32.54 -22.29
C GLY A 27 1.12 32.21 -23.44
N SER A 28 2.40 32.41 -23.17
CA SER A 28 3.47 31.51 -23.62
C SER A 28 4.83 31.95 -23.06
N LEU A 29 5.41 31.05 -22.28
CA LEU A 29 6.85 30.75 -22.25
C LEU A 29 7.78 31.77 -21.57
N SER A 30 7.84 31.60 -20.24
CA SER A 30 9.02 31.68 -19.37
C SER A 30 10.34 31.18 -20.02
N THR A 31 10.94 31.89 -20.99
CA THR A 31 12.19 31.39 -21.59
C THR A 31 13.27 32.41 -21.92
N VAL A 32 13.05 33.71 -21.78
CA VAL A 32 14.07 34.72 -22.15
C VAL A 32 14.93 35.19 -20.97
N ALA A 33 14.50 35.05 -19.71
CA ALA A 33 15.41 35.13 -18.55
C ALA A 33 16.22 33.82 -18.35
N SER A 34 15.79 32.74 -19.02
CA SER A 34 16.18 31.36 -18.75
C SER A 34 17.30 30.84 -19.66
N LYS A 35 18.36 31.60 -19.96
CA LYS A 35 19.53 31.05 -20.67
C LYS A 35 20.84 31.12 -19.88
N GLU A 36 20.99 32.14 -19.04
CA GLU A 36 22.03 32.18 -18.01
C GLU A 36 21.51 31.59 -16.69
N GLU A 37 20.23 31.85 -16.34
CA GLU A 37 19.59 31.23 -15.18
C GLU A 37 19.21 29.75 -15.40
N SER A 38 18.89 29.28 -16.62
CA SER A 38 18.51 27.87 -16.82
C SER A 38 19.66 26.90 -16.69
N GLY A 39 20.88 27.31 -17.07
CA GLY A 39 22.10 26.55 -16.80
C GLY A 39 22.33 26.43 -15.30
N GLN A 40 22.22 27.54 -14.58
CA GLN A 40 22.34 27.58 -13.12
C GLN A 40 21.22 26.79 -12.43
N GLN A 41 19.98 26.84 -12.93
CA GLN A 41 18.84 26.10 -12.42
C GLN A 41 19.00 24.60 -12.67
N TRP A 42 19.56 24.18 -13.81
CA TRP A 42 19.87 22.78 -14.12
C TRP A 42 20.99 22.22 -13.24
N ASP A 43 22.00 23.03 -12.94
CA ASP A 43 23.07 22.66 -12.03
C ASP A 43 22.57 22.56 -10.59
N ASN A 44 21.69 23.49 -10.16
CA ASN A 44 21.01 23.41 -8.86
C ASN A 44 20.12 22.16 -8.75
N ILE A 45 19.34 21.83 -9.78
CA ILE A 45 18.49 20.63 -9.81
C ILE A 45 19.34 19.36 -9.74
N LYS A 46 20.44 19.28 -10.50
CA LYS A 46 21.38 18.16 -10.41
C LYS A 46 21.95 18.03 -9.02
N ASN A 47 22.41 19.11 -8.43
CA ASN A 47 23.01 19.10 -7.09
C ASN A 47 21.97 18.66 -6.05
N THR A 48 20.73 19.15 -6.11
CA THR A 48 19.64 18.71 -5.23
C THR A 48 19.27 17.24 -5.42
N VAL A 49 19.21 16.74 -6.66
CA VAL A 49 18.94 15.31 -6.93
C VAL A 49 20.10 14.44 -6.44
N VAL A 50 21.34 14.90 -6.60
CA VAL A 50 22.54 14.19 -6.11
C VAL A 50 22.58 14.20 -4.58
N ASP A 51 22.19 15.29 -3.91
CA ASP A 51 22.09 15.37 -2.45
C ASP A 51 21.06 14.37 -1.92
N ILE A 52 19.82 14.43 -2.45
CA ILE A 52 18.74 13.51 -2.07
C ILE A 52 19.10 12.04 -2.38
N LEU A 53 19.82 11.79 -3.47
CA LEU A 53 20.26 10.44 -3.85
C LEU A 53 21.41 9.93 -2.98
N SER A 54 22.30 10.82 -2.52
CA SER A 54 23.41 10.48 -1.62
C SER A 54 22.91 10.22 -0.21
N GLU A 55 21.87 10.95 0.22
CA GLU A 55 21.23 10.78 1.52
C GLU A 55 20.16 9.67 1.50
N LEU A 56 19.66 9.25 0.33
CA LEU A 56 18.70 8.17 0.15
C LEU A 56 19.06 6.88 0.91
N PRO A 57 20.29 6.32 0.81
CA PRO A 57 20.65 5.13 1.58
C PRO A 57 20.55 5.35 3.10
N ASP A 58 20.90 6.53 3.60
CA ASP A 58 20.82 6.86 5.03
C ASP A 58 19.36 7.09 5.48
N TYR A 59 18.54 7.76 4.68
CA TYR A 59 17.10 7.94 4.93
C TYR A 59 16.35 6.61 4.90
N VAL A 60 16.60 5.77 3.90
CA VAL A 60 15.98 4.44 3.77
C VAL A 60 16.47 3.54 4.89
N GLY A 61 17.76 3.51 5.18
CA GLY A 61 18.34 2.74 6.28
C GLY A 61 17.78 3.16 7.65
N GLY A 62 17.71 4.48 7.91
CA GLY A 62 17.13 5.05 9.12
C GLY A 62 15.65 4.73 9.28
N PHE A 63 14.87 4.82 8.19
CA PHE A 63 13.46 4.45 8.18
C PHE A 63 13.26 2.96 8.47
N PHE A 64 13.97 2.07 7.78
CA PHE A 64 13.85 0.63 8.02
C PHE A 64 14.28 0.24 9.43
N ASN A 65 15.34 0.84 9.99
CA ASN A 65 15.76 0.60 11.37
C ASN A 65 14.75 1.14 12.39
N GLN A 66 14.24 2.36 12.19
CA GLN A 66 13.28 3.00 13.10
C GLN A 66 11.91 2.30 13.08
N TYR A 67 11.48 1.83 11.90
CA TYR A 67 10.19 1.18 11.68
C TYR A 67 10.29 -0.33 11.51
N GLN A 68 11.41 -0.95 11.86
CA GLN A 68 11.62 -2.39 11.64
C GLN A 68 10.50 -3.24 12.26
N LYS A 69 10.11 -2.94 13.50
CA LYS A 69 9.03 -3.65 14.20
C LYS A 69 7.67 -3.52 13.50
N PRO A 70 7.14 -2.31 13.23
CA PRO A 70 5.87 -2.19 12.51
C PRO A 70 5.94 -2.69 11.06
N ILE A 71 7.05 -2.48 10.34
CA ILE A 71 7.23 -2.99 8.97
C ILE A 71 7.14 -4.51 8.97
N VAL A 72 7.85 -5.20 9.88
CA VAL A 72 7.79 -6.65 9.99
C VAL A 72 6.37 -7.12 10.31
N THR A 73 5.68 -6.45 11.23
CA THR A 73 4.28 -6.80 11.56
C THR A 73 3.35 -6.66 10.37
N VAL A 74 3.41 -5.53 9.64
CA VAL A 74 2.58 -5.31 8.45
C VAL A 74 2.94 -6.30 7.34
N THR A 75 4.24 -6.54 7.13
CA THR A 75 4.73 -7.53 6.16
C THR A 75 4.22 -8.93 6.52
N LEU A 76 4.24 -9.30 7.79
CA LEU A 76 3.73 -10.59 8.27
C LEU A 76 2.22 -10.69 8.01
N LEU A 77 1.44 -9.65 8.33
CA LEU A 77 0.01 -9.64 8.04
C LEU A 77 -0.29 -9.80 6.54
N ILE A 78 0.44 -9.07 5.69
CA ILE A 78 0.33 -9.22 4.23
C ILE A 78 0.72 -10.65 3.81
N ALA A 79 1.81 -11.18 4.36
CA ALA A 79 2.27 -12.54 4.07
C ALA A 79 1.22 -13.60 4.46
N VAL A 80 0.52 -13.42 5.58
CA VAL A 80 -0.59 -14.29 5.98
C VAL A 80 -1.72 -14.24 4.94
N LEU A 81 -2.13 -13.05 4.50
CA LEU A 81 -3.17 -12.90 3.48
C LEU A 81 -2.76 -13.54 2.15
N VAL A 82 -1.52 -13.34 1.72
CA VAL A 82 -0.96 -13.95 0.50
C VAL A 82 -0.92 -15.47 0.65
N THR A 83 -0.48 -15.99 1.79
CA THR A 83 -0.43 -17.43 2.06
C THR A 83 -1.82 -18.07 1.97
N ILE A 84 -2.84 -17.42 2.54
CA ILE A 84 -4.24 -17.87 2.44
C ILE A 84 -4.68 -17.90 0.98
N LYS A 85 -4.41 -16.84 0.20
CA LYS A 85 -4.73 -16.76 -1.22
C LYS A 85 -4.06 -17.85 -2.04
N VAL A 86 -2.76 -18.07 -1.82
CA VAL A 86 -1.99 -19.13 -2.48
C VAL A 86 -2.54 -20.50 -2.11
N THR A 87 -2.90 -20.72 -0.84
CA THR A 87 -3.51 -21.98 -0.39
C THR A 87 -4.81 -22.25 -1.14
N PHE A 88 -5.70 -21.25 -1.27
CA PHE A 88 -6.92 -21.41 -2.08
C PHE A 88 -6.62 -21.69 -3.54
N ALA A 89 -5.67 -20.97 -4.15
CA ALA A 89 -5.27 -21.22 -5.54
C ALA A 89 -4.74 -22.64 -5.76
N VAL A 90 -3.99 -23.19 -4.79
CA VAL A 90 -3.52 -24.58 -4.83
C VAL A 90 -4.68 -25.56 -4.71
N VAL A 91 -5.62 -25.31 -3.78
CA VAL A 91 -6.82 -26.15 -3.63
C VAL A 91 -7.65 -26.14 -4.91
N ASP A 92 -7.85 -24.97 -5.52
CA ASP A 92 -8.56 -24.82 -6.80
C ASP A 92 -7.86 -25.58 -7.93
N ALA A 93 -6.54 -25.43 -8.06
CA ALA A 93 -5.75 -26.15 -9.07
C ALA A 93 -5.78 -27.68 -8.90
N VAL A 94 -5.80 -28.16 -7.65
CA VAL A 94 -5.96 -29.58 -7.34
C VAL A 94 -7.35 -30.08 -7.75
N ASN A 95 -8.39 -29.27 -7.50
CA ASN A 95 -9.78 -29.60 -7.86
C ASN A 95 -10.03 -29.63 -9.37
N GLU A 96 -9.25 -28.88 -10.16
CA GLU A 96 -9.31 -28.94 -11.62
C GLU A 96 -8.79 -30.27 -12.20
N ILE A 97 -7.97 -31.02 -11.44
CA ILE A 97 -7.46 -32.33 -11.86
C ILE A 97 -8.44 -33.42 -11.41
N PRO A 98 -9.18 -34.06 -12.33
CA PRO A 98 -10.34 -34.91 -12.03
C PRO A 98 -10.04 -36.16 -11.20
N LEU A 99 -8.77 -36.52 -10.98
CA LEU A 99 -8.35 -37.65 -10.15
C LEU A 99 -7.74 -37.24 -8.81
N LEU A 100 -7.15 -36.04 -8.69
CA LEU A 100 -6.43 -35.66 -7.47
C LEU A 100 -7.39 -35.31 -6.33
N ALA A 101 -8.43 -34.54 -6.60
CA ALA A 101 -9.45 -34.20 -5.60
C ALA A 101 -10.05 -35.42 -4.89
N PRO A 102 -10.61 -36.43 -5.59
CA PRO A 102 -11.18 -37.60 -4.91
C PRO A 102 -10.12 -38.47 -4.21
N ILE A 103 -8.88 -38.50 -4.69
CA ILE A 103 -7.79 -39.21 -4.01
C ILE A 103 -7.42 -38.51 -2.70
N PHE A 104 -7.27 -37.18 -2.70
CA PHE A 104 -6.98 -36.43 -1.48
C PHE A 104 -8.12 -36.53 -0.45
N GLU A 105 -9.36 -36.54 -0.92
CA GLU A 105 -10.53 -36.76 -0.04
C GLU A 105 -10.48 -38.17 0.60
N LEU A 106 -10.22 -39.21 -0.19
CA LEU A 106 -10.10 -40.58 0.31
C LEU A 106 -8.93 -40.74 1.28
N VAL A 107 -7.77 -40.17 0.97
CA VAL A 107 -6.58 -40.18 1.85
C VAL A 107 -6.87 -39.43 3.14
N GLY A 108 -7.50 -38.26 3.06
CA GLY A 108 -7.87 -37.44 4.21
C GLY A 108 -8.84 -38.17 5.13
N MET A 109 -9.89 -38.78 4.58
CA MET A 109 -10.83 -39.59 5.35
C MET A 109 -10.16 -40.84 5.95
N GLY A 110 -9.36 -41.56 5.16
CA GLY A 110 -8.64 -42.75 5.63
C GLY A 110 -7.72 -42.43 6.80
N TYR A 111 -6.93 -41.36 6.67
CA TYR A 111 -6.03 -40.92 7.74
C TYR A 111 -6.81 -40.41 8.96
N SER A 112 -7.90 -39.69 8.77
CA SER A 112 -8.75 -39.20 9.86
C SER A 112 -9.36 -40.36 10.66
N ILE A 113 -9.94 -41.35 9.98
CA ILE A 113 -10.51 -42.54 10.63
C ILE A 113 -9.42 -43.32 11.37
N TRP A 114 -8.28 -43.55 10.73
CA TRP A 114 -7.13 -44.23 11.34
C TRP A 114 -6.61 -43.47 12.56
N PHE A 115 -6.47 -42.15 12.46
CA PHE A 115 -5.99 -41.29 13.55
C PHE A 115 -6.94 -41.30 14.74
N VAL A 116 -8.25 -41.15 14.51
CA VAL A 116 -9.26 -41.21 15.57
C VAL A 116 -9.24 -42.58 16.24
N TYR A 117 -9.27 -43.66 15.46
CA TYR A 117 -9.23 -45.02 15.99
C TYR A 117 -7.96 -45.30 16.81
N ARG A 118 -6.80 -44.89 16.30
CA ARG A 118 -5.50 -45.15 16.92
C ARG A 118 -5.29 -44.26 18.14
N TYR A 119 -5.47 -42.96 18.01
CA TYR A 119 -5.04 -41.97 19.00
C TYR A 119 -6.15 -41.45 19.91
N MET A 120 -7.41 -41.37 19.47
CA MET A 120 -8.50 -40.88 20.34
C MET A 120 -9.13 -41.97 21.22
N LEU A 121 -9.34 -43.19 20.70
CA LEU A 121 -10.08 -44.23 21.43
C LEU A 121 -9.25 -44.90 22.53
N ARG A 122 -7.97 -45.18 22.26
CA ARG A 122 -7.08 -45.87 23.22
C ARG A 122 -6.42 -44.88 24.18
N ALA A 123 -6.41 -45.22 25.47
CA ALA A 123 -5.85 -44.35 26.51
C ALA A 123 -4.33 -44.21 26.41
N SER A 124 -3.62 -45.32 26.16
CA SER A 124 -2.16 -45.33 26.03
C SER A 124 -1.66 -44.43 24.91
N THR A 125 -2.33 -44.44 23.77
CA THR A 125 -1.98 -43.61 22.61
C THR A 125 -2.34 -42.14 22.75
N ARG A 126 -3.40 -41.82 23.50
CA ARG A 126 -3.65 -40.42 23.87
C ARG A 126 -2.46 -39.88 24.64
N GLN A 127 -1.94 -40.68 25.58
CA GLN A 127 -0.81 -40.26 26.42
C GLN A 127 0.49 -40.13 25.63
N GLU A 128 0.77 -41.06 24.71
CA GLU A 128 1.87 -40.94 23.74
C GLU A 128 1.75 -39.64 22.92
N LEU A 129 0.57 -39.37 22.34
CA LEU A 129 0.32 -38.17 21.52
C LEU A 129 0.54 -36.88 22.32
N TRP A 130 0.05 -36.80 23.56
CA TRP A 130 0.29 -35.62 24.41
C TRP A 130 1.76 -35.42 24.75
N GLN A 131 2.49 -36.51 24.96
CA GLN A 131 3.92 -36.45 25.22
C GLN A 131 4.69 -35.96 23.99
N ASP A 132 4.34 -36.44 22.81
CA ASP A 132 4.92 -36.00 21.53
C ASP A 132 4.63 -34.51 21.26
N ILE A 133 3.39 -34.07 21.45
CA ILE A 133 3.00 -32.67 21.29
C ILE A 133 3.78 -31.77 22.26
N ASN A 134 3.92 -32.19 23.53
CA ASN A 134 4.69 -31.45 24.52
C ASN A 134 6.18 -31.40 24.17
N GLY A 135 6.74 -32.49 23.63
CA GLY A 135 8.12 -32.55 23.17
C GLY A 135 8.39 -31.65 21.96
N ILE A 136 7.43 -31.52 21.04
CA ILE A 136 7.53 -30.56 19.92
C ILE A 136 7.41 -29.14 20.46
N LYS A 137 6.44 -28.88 21.32
CA LYS A 137 6.22 -27.55 21.90
C LYS A 137 7.46 -27.04 22.64
N SER A 138 8.11 -27.89 23.46
CA SER A 138 9.31 -27.49 24.20
C SER A 138 10.49 -27.15 23.29
N GLN A 139 10.62 -27.87 22.15
CA GLN A 139 11.68 -27.63 21.17
C GLN A 139 11.54 -26.29 20.44
N TYR A 140 10.32 -25.89 20.07
CA TYR A 140 10.10 -24.67 19.28
C TYR A 140 9.76 -23.44 20.12
N LEU A 141 9.06 -23.59 21.24
CA LEU A 141 8.63 -22.46 22.07
C LEU A 141 9.60 -22.17 23.23
N GLY A 142 10.59 -23.04 23.45
CA GLY A 142 11.47 -22.97 24.61
C GLY A 142 10.69 -23.30 25.89
N ALA A 143 10.97 -24.46 26.48
CA ALA A 143 10.57 -24.68 27.87
C ALA A 143 11.32 -23.67 28.74
N LYS A 144 10.65 -22.57 29.11
CA LYS A 144 11.09 -21.70 30.19
C LYS A 144 10.57 -22.35 31.46
N ASP A 145 11.31 -23.36 31.92
CA ASP A 145 11.12 -23.95 33.24
C ASP A 145 11.62 -22.91 34.26
N GLU A 146 10.71 -22.34 35.04
CA GLU A 146 10.99 -21.78 36.37
C GLU A 146 10.52 -22.77 37.44
#